data_AF-A0A7Y2I6E5-F1
#
_entry.id   AF-A0A7Y2I6E5-F1
#
_cell.length_a   1.000
_cell.length_b   1.000
_cell.length_c   1.000
_cell.angle_alpha   90.00
_cell.angle_beta   90.00
_cell.angle_gamma   90.00
#
_symmetry.space_group_name_H-M   'P 1'
#
loop_
_entity.id
_entity.type
_entity.pdbx_description
1 polymer ?
#
loop_
_entity_poly.entity_id
_entity_poly.type
_entity_poly.pdbx_seq_one_letter_code
_entity_poly.pdbx_strand_id
1 'polypeptide(L)'
;MAEIKALSQEAIPEALQMAERYRLLNEPDEAESICLDILAADPNHQEALITLLLSQTDKFRDNRLMPAFDQAKEIVDKLGDAYCKSYYLGVIFERRAKYHLKLGGPGAGTVAHGWLVKAMDEYKDALTNCDPGNQKAVLRLNSCVRLMNNNPEIQPDSSEQREPLLDSFDTPH
;
A
#
# COMPACT_ATOMS: atom_id res chain seq x y z
N MET A 1 -26.54 19.05 13.57
CA MET A 1 -25.72 17.88 13.17
C MET A 1 -26.12 16.73 14.07
N ALA A 2 -26.14 15.49 13.56
CA ALA A 2 -26.39 14.32 14.39
C ALA A 2 -25.11 13.94 15.17
N GLU A 3 -25.27 13.37 16.35
CA GLU A 3 -24.16 12.90 17.19
C GLU A 3 -23.83 11.43 16.86
N ILE A 4 -22.54 11.10 16.81
CA ILE A 4 -22.08 9.71 16.67
C ILE A 4 -22.32 8.98 17.99
N LYS A 5 -22.95 7.81 17.93
CA LYS A 5 -23.15 6.96 19.11
C LYS A 5 -21.89 6.16 19.36
N ALA A 6 -21.43 6.17 20.61
CA ALA A 6 -20.26 5.38 21.00
C ALA A 6 -20.52 3.87 20.89
N LEU A 7 -19.55 3.15 20.30
CA LEU A 7 -19.52 1.69 20.29
C LEU A 7 -19.14 1.19 21.69
N SER A 8 -19.82 0.16 22.20
CA SER A 8 -19.42 -0.48 23.46
C SER A 8 -18.21 -1.39 23.24
N GLN A 9 -17.35 -1.55 24.26
CA GLN A 9 -16.14 -2.37 24.14
C GLN A 9 -16.47 -3.84 23.83
N GLU A 10 -17.59 -4.35 24.33
CA GLU A 10 -18.03 -5.72 24.11
C GLU A 10 -18.45 -6.00 22.65
N ALA A 11 -18.80 -4.95 21.89
CA ALA A 11 -19.20 -5.06 20.50
C ALA A 11 -18.01 -5.05 19.52
N ILE A 12 -16.80 -4.72 19.97
CA ILE A 12 -15.60 -4.61 19.14
C ILE A 12 -15.32 -5.89 18.32
N PRO A 13 -15.36 -7.11 18.91
CA PRO A 13 -15.05 -8.33 18.14
C PRO A 13 -16.03 -8.58 16.98
N GLU A 14 -17.31 -8.27 17.16
CA GLU A 14 -18.32 -8.41 16.10
C GLU A 14 -18.17 -7.32 15.04
N ALA A 15 -17.95 -6.07 15.47
CA ALA A 15 -17.70 -4.94 14.58
C ALA A 15 -16.47 -5.20 13.67
N LEU A 16 -15.38 -5.74 14.23
CA LEU A 16 -14.19 -6.07 13.45
C LEU A 16 -14.48 -7.11 12.36
N GLN A 17 -15.23 -8.17 12.69
CA GLN A 17 -15.64 -9.18 11.70
C GLN A 17 -16.53 -8.57 10.61
N MET A 18 -17.40 -7.63 10.96
CA MET A 18 -18.20 -6.90 9.97
C MET A 18 -17.32 -6.07 9.03
N ALA A 19 -16.35 -5.31 9.56
CA ALA A 19 -15.42 -4.53 8.76
C ALA A 19 -14.61 -5.41 7.79
N GLU A 20 -14.12 -6.56 8.24
CA GLU A 20 -13.44 -7.53 7.38
C GLU A 20 -14.35 -8.06 6.26
N ARG A 21 -15.63 -8.35 6.55
CA ARG A 21 -16.61 -8.78 5.55
C ARG A 21 -16.91 -7.69 4.53
N TYR A 22 -17.10 -6.44 4.95
CA TYR A 22 -17.32 -5.33 4.03
C TYR A 22 -16.17 -5.15 3.05
N ARG A 23 -14.92 -5.37 3.48
CA ARG A 23 -13.78 -5.40 2.56
C ARG A 23 -13.86 -6.52 1.52
N LEU A 24 -14.35 -7.71 1.89
CA LEU A 24 -14.57 -8.81 0.94
C LEU A 24 -15.70 -8.52 -0.06
N LEU A 25 -16.67 -7.69 0.33
CA LEU A 25 -17.74 -7.19 -0.54
C LEU A 25 -17.31 -6.01 -1.43
N ASN A 26 -16.07 -5.53 -1.29
CA ASN A 26 -15.55 -4.30 -1.92
C ASN A 26 -16.33 -3.04 -1.49
N GLU A 27 -16.72 -2.97 -0.21
CA GLU A 27 -17.35 -1.80 0.40
C GLU A 27 -16.37 -1.14 1.39
N PRO A 28 -15.33 -0.43 0.90
CA PRO A 28 -14.25 0.07 1.74
C PRO A 28 -14.69 1.20 2.67
N ASP A 29 -15.71 1.97 2.31
CA ASP A 29 -16.20 3.09 3.12
C ASP A 29 -16.95 2.59 4.37
N GLU A 30 -17.72 1.50 4.25
CA GLU A 30 -18.36 0.85 5.40
C GLU A 30 -17.31 0.23 6.35
N ALA A 31 -16.30 -0.43 5.79
CA ALA A 31 -15.20 -0.99 6.56
C ALA A 31 -14.39 0.10 7.30
N GLU A 32 -14.10 1.23 6.63
CA GLU A 32 -13.47 2.39 7.26
C GLU A 32 -14.32 2.94 8.40
N SER A 33 -15.62 3.18 8.18
CA SER A 33 -16.50 3.75 9.19
C SER A 33 -16.50 2.90 10.46
N ILE A 34 -16.64 1.58 10.32
CA ILE A 34 -16.64 0.67 11.47
C ILE A 34 -15.28 0.67 12.19
N CYS A 35 -14.17 0.70 11.45
CA CYS A 35 -12.85 0.75 12.08
C CYS A 35 -12.64 2.05 12.85
N LEU A 36 -13.16 3.18 12.37
CA LEU A 36 -13.10 4.45 13.10
C LEU A 36 -13.90 4.38 14.41
N ASP A 37 -15.07 3.74 14.41
CA ASP A 37 -15.86 3.53 15.63
C ASP A 37 -15.14 2.62 16.64
N ILE A 38 -14.51 1.54 16.16
CA ILE A 38 -13.66 0.67 17.00
C ILE A 38 -12.51 1.47 17.61
N LEU A 39 -11.80 2.26 16.81
CA LEU A 39 -10.64 3.04 17.27
C LEU A 39 -11.04 4.22 18.16
N ALA A 40 -12.29 4.69 18.10
CA ALA A 40 -12.81 5.65 19.07
C ALA A 40 -13.03 4.99 20.44
N ALA A 41 -13.42 3.71 20.48
CA ALA A 41 -13.62 2.94 21.71
C ALA A 41 -12.30 2.35 22.27
N ASP A 42 -11.39 1.93 21.40
CA ASP A 42 -10.05 1.43 21.72
C ASP A 42 -9.01 1.94 20.68
N PRO A 43 -8.34 3.08 20.96
CA PRO A 43 -7.41 3.71 20.02
C PRO A 43 -6.21 2.87 19.61
N ASN A 44 -5.86 1.83 20.38
CA ASN A 44 -4.68 1.01 20.15
C ASN A 44 -5.02 -0.37 19.57
N HIS A 45 -6.27 -0.61 19.17
CA HIS A 45 -6.70 -1.89 18.61
C HIS A 45 -6.01 -2.18 17.27
N GLN A 46 -5.04 -3.10 17.29
CA GLN A 46 -4.11 -3.30 16.17
C GLN A 46 -4.76 -3.90 14.92
N GLU A 47 -5.67 -4.86 15.09
CA GLU A 47 -6.41 -5.46 13.98
C GLU A 47 -7.34 -4.44 13.29
N ALA A 48 -7.92 -3.50 14.05
CA ALA A 48 -8.73 -2.41 13.50
C ALA A 48 -7.86 -1.41 12.73
N LEU A 49 -6.67 -1.07 13.22
CA LEU A 49 -5.69 -0.26 12.47
C LEU A 49 -5.31 -0.93 11.15
N ILE A 50 -4.99 -2.23 11.17
CA ILE A 50 -4.66 -2.99 9.96
C ILE A 50 -5.85 -3.02 9.00
N THR A 51 -7.05 -3.27 9.50
CA THR A 51 -8.26 -3.32 8.67
C THR A 51 -8.57 -1.96 8.05
N LEU A 52 -8.40 -0.88 8.80
CA LEU A 52 -8.53 0.50 8.31
C LEU A 52 -7.49 0.82 7.22
N LEU A 53 -6.22 0.49 7.44
CA LEU A 53 -5.17 0.66 6.43
C LEU A 53 -5.53 -0.07 5.13
N LEU A 54 -5.98 -1.31 5.26
CA LEU A 54 -6.33 -2.10 4.11
C LEU A 54 -7.60 -1.59 3.41
N SER A 55 -8.59 -1.08 4.12
CA SER A 55 -9.77 -0.44 3.51
C SER A 55 -9.40 0.86 2.78
N GLN A 56 -8.50 1.68 3.33
CA GLN A 56 -7.98 2.87 2.63
C GLN A 56 -7.34 2.49 1.28
N THR A 57 -6.52 1.44 1.28
CA THR A 57 -5.86 0.99 0.05
C THR A 57 -6.80 0.23 -0.89
N ASP A 58 -7.94 -0.28 -0.43
CA ASP A 58 -8.98 -0.87 -1.28
C ASP A 58 -9.65 0.23 -2.15
N LYS A 59 -9.80 1.46 -1.64
CA LYS A 59 -10.34 2.63 -2.39
C LYS A 59 -9.55 3.02 -3.63
N PHE A 60 -8.27 2.64 -3.71
CA PHE A 60 -7.44 2.92 -4.89
C PHE A 60 -8.04 2.29 -6.16
N ARG A 61 -8.78 1.18 -6.02
CA ARG A 61 -9.47 0.52 -7.12
C ARG A 61 -10.57 1.38 -7.72
N ASP A 62 -11.13 2.31 -6.95
CA ASP A 62 -12.23 3.19 -7.36
C ASP A 62 -11.72 4.57 -7.79
N ASN A 63 -10.45 4.64 -8.20
CA ASN A 63 -9.75 5.88 -8.54
C ASN A 63 -9.64 6.92 -7.41
N ARG A 64 -9.78 6.49 -6.15
CA ARG A 64 -9.66 7.33 -4.96
C ARG A 64 -8.29 7.12 -4.30
N LEU A 65 -7.23 7.56 -4.96
CA LEU A 65 -5.86 7.42 -4.44
C LEU A 65 -5.61 8.36 -3.24
N MET A 66 -5.99 9.63 -3.38
CA MET A 66 -5.78 10.67 -2.36
C MET A 66 -7.11 11.09 -1.75
N PRO A 67 -7.20 11.31 -0.42
CA PRO A 67 -6.11 11.26 0.57
C PRO A 67 -5.76 9.85 1.10
N ALA A 68 -6.43 8.80 0.63
CA ALA A 68 -6.36 7.46 1.18
C ALA A 68 -4.93 6.88 1.28
N PHE A 69 -4.03 7.19 0.33
CA PHE A 69 -2.63 6.73 0.39
C PHE A 69 -1.84 7.36 1.55
N ASP A 70 -2.07 8.64 1.86
CA ASP A 70 -1.38 9.29 2.98
C ASP A 70 -1.92 8.76 4.31
N GLN A 71 -3.24 8.64 4.43
CA GLN A 71 -3.90 8.05 5.60
C GLN A 71 -3.43 6.62 5.86
N ALA A 72 -3.30 5.79 4.82
CA ALA A 72 -2.80 4.42 4.96
C ALA A 72 -1.37 4.38 5.52
N LYS A 73 -0.50 5.31 5.10
CA LYS A 73 0.86 5.41 5.63
C LYS A 73 0.88 5.88 7.08
N GLU A 74 0.09 6.89 7.43
CA GLU A 74 -0.01 7.37 8.82
C GLU A 74 -0.49 6.28 9.78
N ILE A 75 -1.33 5.35 9.31
CA ILE A 75 -1.76 4.20 10.10
C ILE A 75 -0.62 3.21 10.33
N VAL A 76 0.29 3.02 9.35
CA VAL A 76 1.48 2.15 9.54
C VAL A 76 2.31 2.61 10.74
N ASP A 77 2.47 3.93 10.90
CA ASP A 77 3.27 4.50 11.99
C ASP A 77 2.70 4.15 13.37
N LYS A 78 1.38 3.94 13.46
CA LYS A 78 0.64 3.56 14.68
C LYS A 78 0.67 2.05 14.98
N LEU A 79 1.14 1.22 14.05
CA LEU A 79 1.27 -0.21 14.30
C LEU A 79 2.35 -0.47 15.36
N GLY A 80 2.07 -1.38 16.29
CA GLY A 80 3.02 -1.84 17.28
C GLY A 80 4.12 -2.70 16.67
N ASP A 81 5.24 -2.86 17.38
CA ASP A 81 6.44 -3.56 16.89
C ASP A 81 6.22 -5.05 16.59
N ALA A 82 5.16 -5.64 17.15
CA ALA A 82 4.75 -7.01 16.82
C ALA A 82 4.23 -7.17 15.38
N TYR A 83 3.89 -6.06 14.71
CA TYR A 83 3.40 -6.04 13.34
C TYR A 83 4.47 -5.49 12.40
N CYS A 84 4.71 -6.21 11.31
CA CYS A 84 5.72 -5.80 10.36
C CYS A 84 5.26 -4.58 9.53
N LYS A 85 5.76 -3.39 9.87
CA LYS A 85 5.47 -2.14 9.17
C LYS A 85 5.87 -2.19 7.69
N SER A 86 7.05 -2.73 7.39
CA SER A 86 7.56 -2.88 6.03
C SER A 86 6.64 -3.75 5.18
N TYR A 87 6.06 -4.82 5.72
CA TYR A 87 5.08 -5.62 5.00
C TYR A 87 3.86 -4.80 4.55
N TYR A 88 3.30 -3.95 5.44
CA TYR A 88 2.15 -3.12 5.10
C TYR A 88 2.49 -1.95 4.18
N LEU A 89 3.68 -1.34 4.31
CA LEU A 89 4.19 -0.36 3.33
C LEU A 89 4.30 -0.99 1.94
N GLY A 90 4.83 -2.21 1.85
CA GLY A 90 4.87 -2.96 0.60
C GLY A 90 3.48 -3.12 -0.02
N VAL A 91 2.46 -3.47 0.78
CA VAL A 91 1.07 -3.58 0.30
C VAL A 91 0.53 -2.23 -0.21
N ILE A 92 0.82 -1.13 0.49
CA ILE A 92 0.41 0.22 0.06
C ILE A 92 1.04 0.57 -1.29
N PHE A 93 2.35 0.37 -1.45
CA PHE A 93 3.08 0.67 -2.68
C PHE A 93 2.65 -0.24 -3.85
N GLU A 94 2.47 -1.54 -3.61
CA GLU A 94 1.97 -2.50 -4.62
C GLU A 94 0.60 -2.05 -5.16
N ARG A 95 -0.31 -1.67 -4.26
CA ARG A 95 -1.67 -1.24 -4.63
C ARG A 95 -1.65 0.09 -5.38
N ARG A 96 -0.76 1.02 -5.03
CA ARG A 96 -0.57 2.28 -5.78
C ARG A 96 0.00 2.04 -7.17
N ALA A 97 0.95 1.10 -7.33
CA ALA A 97 1.42 0.72 -8.66
C ALA A 97 0.27 0.23 -9.53
N LYS A 98 -0.56 -0.68 -8.99
CA LYS A 98 -1.75 -1.21 -9.67
C LYS A 98 -2.78 -0.14 -10.01
N TYR A 99 -2.95 0.89 -9.16
CA TYR A 99 -3.77 2.05 -9.48
C TYR A 99 -3.26 2.77 -10.73
N HIS A 100 -1.96 3.07 -10.83
CA HIS A 100 -1.41 3.74 -12.01
C HIS A 100 -1.54 2.89 -13.29
N LEU A 101 -1.33 1.57 -13.20
CA LEU A 101 -1.57 0.66 -14.33
C LEU A 101 -3.04 0.67 -14.77
N LYS A 102 -3.97 0.66 -13.82
CA LYS A 102 -5.41 0.71 -14.11
C LYS A 102 -5.84 2.05 -14.72
N LEU A 103 -5.30 3.16 -14.21
CA LEU A 103 -5.56 4.49 -14.75
C LEU A 103 -5.05 4.61 -16.19
N GLY A 104 -3.91 3.99 -16.48
CA GLY A 104 -3.30 3.98 -17.81
C GLY A 104 -2.77 5.35 -18.21
N GLY A 105 -2.60 5.53 -19.52
CA GLY A 105 -2.04 6.75 -20.12
C GLY A 105 -0.51 6.71 -20.30
N PRO A 106 0.06 7.72 -20.98
CA PRO A 106 1.50 7.79 -21.22
C PRO A 106 2.30 7.79 -19.91
N GLY A 107 3.33 6.94 -19.83
CA GLY A 107 4.20 6.85 -18.65
C GLY A 107 3.61 6.07 -17.46
N ALA A 108 2.39 5.53 -17.56
CA ALA A 108 1.77 4.74 -16.49
C ALA A 108 2.63 3.53 -16.07
N GLY A 109 3.24 2.84 -17.05
CA GLY A 109 4.15 1.73 -16.82
C GLY A 109 5.40 2.15 -16.04
N THR A 110 5.99 3.30 -16.37
CA THR A 110 7.15 3.87 -15.68
C THR A 110 6.84 4.27 -14.24
N VAL A 111 5.71 4.95 -14.01
CA VAL A 111 5.26 5.29 -12.66
C VAL A 111 4.99 4.02 -11.85
N ALA A 112 4.31 3.03 -12.44
CA ALA A 112 4.04 1.76 -11.80
C ALA A 112 5.32 0.98 -11.47
N HIS A 113 6.32 1.00 -12.36
CA HIS A 113 7.62 0.39 -12.12
C HIS A 113 8.27 0.95 -10.85
N GLY A 114 8.34 2.29 -10.72
CA GLY A 114 8.90 2.93 -9.52
C GLY A 114 8.19 2.54 -8.22
N TRP A 115 6.86 2.38 -8.25
CA TRP A 115 6.10 1.92 -7.08
C TRP A 115 6.27 0.42 -6.81
N LEU A 116 6.41 -0.42 -7.85
CA LEU A 116 6.68 -1.85 -7.67
C LEU A 116 8.06 -2.08 -7.07
N VAL A 117 9.08 -1.34 -7.50
CA VAL A 117 10.42 -1.42 -6.89
C VAL A 117 10.35 -1.12 -5.40
N LYS A 118 9.71 0.00 -5.01
CA LYS A 118 9.48 0.33 -3.59
C LYS A 118 8.73 -0.79 -2.85
N ALA A 119 7.66 -1.34 -3.44
CA ALA A 119 6.91 -2.42 -2.83
C ALA A 119 7.78 -3.67 -2.59
N MET A 120 8.59 -4.04 -3.57
CA MET A 120 9.48 -5.20 -3.48
C MET A 120 10.58 -5.00 -2.44
N ASP A 121 11.14 -3.80 -2.34
CA ASP A 121 12.16 -3.49 -1.33
C ASP A 121 11.60 -3.58 0.09
N GLU A 122 10.38 -3.08 0.32
CA GLU A 122 9.66 -3.24 1.58
C GLU A 122 9.35 -4.71 1.92
N TYR A 123 9.01 -5.54 0.92
CA TYR A 123 8.82 -6.98 1.15
C TYR A 123 10.13 -7.71 1.46
N LYS A 124 11.25 -7.33 0.83
CA LYS A 124 12.58 -7.87 1.17
C LYS A 124 12.99 -7.46 2.58
N ASP A 125 12.71 -6.21 2.95
CA ASP A 125 12.94 -5.69 4.29
C ASP A 125 12.11 -6.47 5.32
N ALA A 126 10.82 -6.72 5.05
CA ALA A 126 9.97 -7.54 5.90
C ALA A 126 10.53 -8.97 6.10
N LEU A 127 11.09 -9.58 5.06
CA LEU A 127 11.72 -10.91 5.14
C LEU A 127 13.07 -10.91 5.86
N THR A 128 13.73 -9.77 5.97
CA THR A 128 15.05 -9.66 6.59
C THR A 128 14.94 -9.22 8.05
N ASN A 129 14.13 -8.20 8.30
CA ASN A 129 14.12 -7.44 9.54
C ASN A 129 12.88 -7.69 10.41
N CYS A 130 11.77 -8.19 9.86
CA CYS A 130 10.59 -8.56 10.66
C CYS A 130 10.52 -10.06 10.93
N ASP A 131 10.35 -10.86 9.88
CA ASP A 131 10.13 -12.30 9.97
C ASP A 131 10.58 -13.00 8.67
N PRO A 132 11.73 -13.70 8.67
CA PRO A 132 12.20 -14.50 7.53
C PRO A 132 11.25 -15.62 7.12
N GLY A 133 10.36 -16.06 8.01
CA GLY A 133 9.32 -17.03 7.74
C GLY A 133 8.07 -16.47 7.06
N ASN A 134 7.97 -15.15 6.86
CA ASN A 134 6.76 -14.49 6.37
C ASN A 134 6.41 -14.86 4.93
N GLN A 135 5.68 -15.96 4.75
CA GLN A 135 5.25 -16.44 3.44
C GLN A 135 4.32 -15.46 2.72
N LYS A 136 3.60 -14.59 3.45
CA LYS A 136 2.76 -13.55 2.81
C LYS A 136 3.63 -12.55 2.06
N ALA A 137 4.76 -12.14 2.63
CA ALA A 137 5.73 -11.26 1.96
C ALA A 137 6.32 -11.94 0.71
N VAL A 138 6.69 -13.23 0.80
CA VAL A 138 7.18 -14.01 -0.36
C VAL A 138 6.14 -14.03 -1.49
N LEU A 139 4.88 -14.35 -1.18
CA LEU A 139 3.80 -14.41 -2.17
C LEU A 139 3.58 -13.06 -2.86
N ARG A 140 3.66 -11.97 -2.11
CA ARG A 140 3.50 -10.59 -2.61
C ARG A 140 4.68 -10.16 -3.49
N LEU A 141 5.91 -10.43 -3.04
CA LEU A 141 7.12 -10.20 -3.83
C LEU A 141 7.04 -10.94 -5.17
N ASN A 142 6.69 -12.23 -5.14
CA ASN A 142 6.50 -13.05 -6.34
C ASN A 142 5.40 -12.50 -7.25
N SER A 143 4.34 -11.92 -6.69
CA SER A 143 3.29 -11.26 -7.47
C SER A 143 3.81 -10.01 -8.19
N CYS A 144 4.67 -9.22 -7.55
CA CYS A 144 5.27 -8.03 -8.16
C CYS A 144 6.20 -8.43 -9.32
N VAL A 145 7.06 -9.43 -9.10
CA VAL A 145 7.96 -9.97 -10.13
C VAL A 145 7.18 -10.49 -11.34
N ARG A 146 6.13 -11.29 -11.12
CA ARG A 146 5.27 -11.78 -12.22
C ARG A 146 4.58 -10.64 -12.96
N LEU A 147 4.12 -9.62 -12.23
CA LEU A 147 3.47 -8.46 -12.86
C LEU A 147 4.45 -7.74 -13.78
N MET A 148 5.70 -7.50 -13.36
CA MET A 148 6.72 -6.87 -14.20
C MET A 148 7.11 -7.75 -15.40
N ASN A 149 7.37 -9.04 -15.17
CA ASN A 149 7.79 -9.96 -16.24
C ASN A 149 6.72 -10.13 -17.35
N ASN A 150 5.44 -10.06 -16.98
CA ASN A 150 4.34 -10.27 -17.91
C ASN A 150 3.91 -8.99 -18.64
N ASN A 151 4.45 -7.83 -18.29
CA ASN A 151 4.03 -6.52 -18.81
C ASN A 151 5.26 -5.70 -19.19
N PRO A 152 5.80 -5.87 -20.42
CA PRO A 152 7.03 -5.21 -20.87
C PRO A 152 6.98 -3.68 -20.86
N GLU A 153 5.80 -3.07 -20.80
CA GLU A 153 5.62 -1.62 -20.65
C GLU A 153 5.96 -1.12 -19.24
N ILE A 154 6.06 -2.01 -18.24
CA ILE A 154 6.46 -1.68 -16.88
C ILE A 154 7.98 -1.66 -16.81
N GLN A 155 8.57 -0.56 -17.25
CA GLN A 155 10.02 -0.35 -17.30
C GLN A 155 10.41 0.97 -16.65
N PRO A 156 11.66 1.08 -16.15
CA PRO A 156 12.17 2.34 -15.61
C PRO A 156 12.15 3.45 -16.67
N ASP A 157 12.26 4.69 -16.24
CA ASP A 157 12.35 5.82 -17.16
C ASP A 157 13.68 5.73 -17.94
N SER A 158 13.59 5.67 -19.27
CA SER A 158 14.75 5.61 -20.14
C SER A 158 15.58 6.89 -20.12
N SER A 159 15.09 7.99 -19.53
CA SER A 159 15.85 9.22 -19.30
C SER A 159 16.90 9.11 -18.19
N GLU A 160 16.77 8.15 -17.25
CA GLU A 160 17.80 7.89 -16.22
C GLU A 160 19.04 7.16 -16.79
N GLN A 161 18.95 6.62 -18.01
CA GLN A 161 20.08 5.96 -18.71
C GLN A 161 20.87 6.89 -19.64
N ARG A 162 20.58 8.20 -19.67
CA ARG A 162 21.44 9.14 -20.39
C ARG A 162 22.76 9.28 -19.63
N GLU A 163 23.75 8.50 -20.02
CA GLU A 163 25.16 8.79 -19.72
C GLU A 163 25.42 10.28 -19.98
N PRO A 164 26.12 10.99 -19.09
CA PRO A 164 26.53 12.36 -19.38
C PRO A 164 27.37 12.32 -20.66
N LEU A 165 26.85 12.92 -21.73
CA LEU A 165 27.60 13.22 -22.94
C LEU A 165 28.87 13.95 -22.51
N LEU A 166 30.00 13.24 -22.51
CA LEU A 166 31.32 13.84 -22.41
C LEU A 166 31.50 14.65 -23.68
N ASP A 167 31.23 15.96 -23.61
CA ASP A 167 31.62 16.94 -24.61
C ASP A 167 33.16 16.94 -24.68
N SER A 168 33.72 16.16 -25.60
CA SER A 168 35.13 16.22 -25.97
C SER A 168 35.37 17.40 -26.90
N PHE A 169 35.33 18.62 -26.35
CA PHE A 169 35.96 19.78 -27.00
C PHE A 169 37.44 19.84 -26.64
N ASP A 170 38.24 18.92 -27.17
CA ASP A 170 39.67 19.17 -27.35
C ASP A 170 39.88 19.77 -28.74
N THR A 171 40.04 21.09 -28.79
CA THR A 171 40.62 21.77 -29.96
C THR A 171 42.08 22.09 -29.64
N PRO A 172 43.06 21.53 -30.38
CA PRO A 172 44.46 21.85 -30.15
C PRO A 172 44.78 23.27 -30.67
N HIS A 173 45.57 24.00 -29.87
CA HIS A 173 46.16 25.30 -30.17
C HIS A 173 47.18 25.27 -31.30
#